data_AF-A0A7X6D5E9-F1
#
_entry.id   AF-A0A7X6D5E9-F1
#
_cell.length_a   1.000
_cell.length_b   1.000
_cell.length_c   1.000
_cell.angle_alpha   90.00
_cell.angle_beta   90.00
_cell.angle_gamma   90.00
#
_symmetry.space_group_name_H-M   'P 1'
#
loop_
_entity.id
_entity.type
_entity.pdbx_description
1 polymer ?
#
loop_
_entity_poly.entity_id
_entity_poly.type
_entity_poly.pdbx_seq_one_letter_code
_entity_poly.pdbx_strand_id
1 'polypeptide(L)'
;MGIDGERLVLDYLSKVGDLAHSANIPSAERRQLVGRLRDEIGRQRSAVPGEERDADIKRILGGIGRPEEVVAAAGGAPEDAPWQAATAPPEDQPQGRARFGRFGRALTSRAAAGDRPEPAP
;
A
#
# COMPACT_ATOMS: atom_id res chain seq x y z
N MET A 1 14.81 4.04 24.77
CA MET A 1 13.40 4.44 24.98
C MET A 1 12.78 4.60 23.60
N GLY A 2 12.17 3.54 23.06
CA GLY A 2 11.62 3.49 21.69
C GLY A 2 10.14 3.88 21.58
N ILE A 3 9.64 4.68 22.52
CA ILE A 3 8.21 5.02 22.63
C ILE A 3 7.75 6.06 21.60
N ASP A 4 8.67 6.87 21.10
CA ASP A 4 8.36 7.97 20.18
C ASP A 4 7.98 7.45 18.78
N GLY A 5 8.71 6.46 18.27
CA GLY A 5 8.39 5.77 17.02
C GLY A 5 7.03 5.06 17.07
N GLU A 6 6.73 4.38 18.17
CA GLU A 6 5.44 3.72 18.34
C GLU A 6 4.28 4.72 18.41
N ARG A 7 4.51 5.87 19.06
CA ARG A 7 3.55 6.98 19.08
C ARG A 7 3.28 7.55 17.68
N LEU A 8 4.31 7.67 16.84
CA LEU A 8 4.15 8.13 15.45
C LEU A 8 3.30 7.16 14.62
N VAL A 9 3.50 5.85 14.78
CA VAL A 9 2.68 4.83 14.13
C VAL A 9 1.23 4.93 14.60
N LEU A 10 1.01 5.06 15.91
CA LEU A 10 -0.34 5.19 16.46
C LEU A 10 -1.04 6.46 15.98
N ASP A 11 -0.35 7.61 15.95
CA ASP A 11 -0.89 8.88 15.43
C ASP A 11 -1.28 8.75 13.95
N TYR A 12 -0.45 8.08 13.14
CA TYR A 12 -0.74 7.82 11.74
C TYR A 12 -1.99 6.93 11.57
N LEU A 13 -2.07 5.83 12.31
CA LEU A 13 -3.22 4.92 12.24
C LEU A 13 -4.52 5.57 12.72
N SER A 14 -4.46 6.40 13.77
CA SER A 14 -5.60 7.20 14.23
C SER A 14 -6.10 8.12 13.12
N LYS A 15 -5.20 8.89 12.49
CA LYS A 15 -5.57 9.78 11.37
C LYS A 15 -6.21 9.03 10.20
N VAL A 16 -5.66 7.88 9.81
CA VAL A 16 -6.28 7.03 8.78
C VAL A 16 -7.68 6.59 9.20
N GLY A 17 -7.87 6.21 10.46
CA GLY A 17 -9.16 5.81 11.00
C GLY A 17 -10.21 6.93 10.96
N ASP A 18 -9.83 8.14 11.37
CA ASP A 18 -10.70 9.33 11.37
C ASP A 18 -11.06 9.76 9.93
N LEU A 19 -10.11 9.71 9.00
CA LEU A 19 -10.33 10.01 7.58
C LEU A 19 -11.22 8.97 6.91
N ALA A 20 -11.00 7.69 7.18
CA ALA A 20 -11.84 6.61 6.68
C ALA A 20 -13.29 6.72 7.19
N HIS A 21 -13.45 7.13 8.45
CA HIS A 21 -14.77 7.41 9.01
C HIS A 21 -15.45 8.61 8.33
N SER A 22 -14.70 9.70 8.12
CA SER A 22 -15.19 10.90 7.42
C SER A 22 -15.59 10.62 5.97
N ALA A 23 -14.92 9.68 5.31
CA ALA A 23 -15.22 9.20 3.96
C ALA A 23 -16.42 8.22 3.88
N ASN A 24 -17.12 7.95 5.00
CA ASN A 24 -18.23 6.99 5.10
C ASN A 24 -17.85 5.55 4.66
N ILE A 25 -16.58 5.15 4.81
CA ILE A 25 -16.16 3.78 4.49
C ILE A 25 -16.83 2.79 5.46
N PRO A 26 -17.38 1.66 4.98
CA PRO A 26 -17.96 0.62 5.82
C PRO A 26 -17.01 0.17 6.92
N SER A 27 -17.53 -0.08 8.12
CA SER A 27 -16.70 -0.46 9.27
C SER A 27 -15.91 -1.76 9.08
N ALA A 28 -16.39 -2.69 8.25
CA ALA A 28 -15.65 -3.90 7.90
C ALA A 28 -14.41 -3.58 7.06
N GLU A 29 -14.59 -2.76 6.02
CA GLU A 29 -13.53 -2.34 5.10
C GLU A 29 -12.51 -1.44 5.79
N ARG A 30 -12.95 -0.52 6.65
CA ARG A 30 -12.06 0.29 7.52
C ARG A 30 -11.19 -0.59 8.43
N ARG A 31 -11.75 -1.64 9.05
CA ARG A 31 -10.97 -2.57 9.88
C ARG A 31 -9.94 -3.35 9.04
N GLN A 32 -10.32 -3.78 7.84
CA GLN A 32 -9.40 -4.45 6.91
C GLN A 32 -8.28 -3.51 6.43
N LEU A 33 -8.59 -2.23 6.16
CA LEU A 33 -7.61 -1.21 5.79
C LEU A 33 -6.58 -1.01 6.90
N VAL A 34 -7.05 -0.77 8.13
CA VAL A 34 -6.17 -0.55 9.29
C VAL A 34 -5.35 -1.80 9.60
N GLY A 35 -5.94 -3.01 9.52
CA GLY A 35 -5.22 -4.27 9.72
C GLY A 35 -4.06 -4.44 8.74
N ARG A 36 -4.32 -4.28 7.44
CA ARG A 36 -3.29 -4.36 6.39
C ARG A 36 -2.18 -3.33 6.58
N LEU A 37 -2.55 -2.08 6.91
CA LEU A 37 -1.58 -1.02 7.23
C LEU A 37 -0.68 -1.39 8.40
N ARG A 38 -1.26 -1.99 9.44
CA ARG A 38 -0.55 -2.36 10.67
C ARG A 38 0.43 -3.51 10.40
N ASP A 39 0.03 -4.48 9.59
CA ASP A 39 0.89 -5.59 9.16
C ASP A 39 2.05 -5.08 8.30
N GLU A 40 1.77 -4.16 7.37
CA GLU A 40 2.78 -3.59 6.47
C GLU A 40 3.82 -2.75 7.23
N ILE A 41 3.36 -1.87 8.13
CA ILE A 41 4.25 -1.12 9.01
C ILE A 41 5.06 -2.09 9.87
N GLY A 42 4.41 -3.10 10.48
CA GLY A 42 5.09 -4.11 11.29
C GLY A 42 6.20 -4.87 10.55
N ARG A 43 5.96 -5.21 9.27
CA ARG A 43 6.96 -5.85 8.41
C ARG A 43 8.13 -4.94 8.09
N GLN A 44 7.88 -3.69 7.69
CA GLN A 44 8.95 -2.74 7.38
C GLN A 44 9.79 -2.41 8.61
N ARG A 45 9.15 -2.28 9.79
CA ARG A 45 9.82 -2.11 11.09
C ARG A 45 10.73 -3.29 11.43
N SER A 46 10.24 -4.51 11.22
CA SER A 46 11.00 -5.75 11.47
C SER A 46 12.18 -5.92 10.50
N ALA A 47 12.15 -5.25 9.34
CA ALA A 47 13.25 -5.23 8.38
C ALA A 47 14.36 -4.21 8.73
N VAL A 48 14.12 -3.28 9.66
CA VAL A 48 15.14 -2.33 10.12
C VAL A 48 16.14 -3.06 11.02
N PRO A 49 17.44 -3.09 10.67
CA PRO A 49 18.44 -3.75 11.50
C PRO A 49 18.79 -2.89 12.72
N GLY A 50 18.74 -3.48 13.91
CA GLY A 50 19.13 -2.84 15.17
C GLY A 50 17.98 -2.13 15.89
N GLU A 51 18.31 -1.12 16.69
CA GLU A 51 17.28 -0.31 17.37
C GLU A 51 16.59 0.63 16.38
N GLU A 52 15.29 0.48 16.26
CA GLU A 52 14.44 1.34 15.45
C GLU A 52 14.44 2.78 15.97
N ARG A 53 14.71 3.74 15.08
CA ARG A 53 14.70 5.17 15.40
C ARG A 53 13.50 5.86 14.75
N ASP A 54 13.15 7.03 15.29
CA ASP A 54 12.07 7.86 14.74
C ASP A 54 12.28 8.25 13.28
N ALA A 55 13.54 8.42 12.86
CA ALA A 55 13.88 8.72 11.47
C ALA A 55 13.53 7.55 10.54
N ASP A 56 13.71 6.32 11.00
CA ASP A 56 13.38 5.11 10.25
C ASP A 56 11.86 4.97 10.14
N ILE A 57 11.13 5.17 11.24
CA ILE A 57 9.65 5.19 11.23
C ILE A 57 9.11 6.27 10.29
N LYS A 58 9.65 7.50 10.33
CA LYS A 58 9.23 8.57 9.41
C LYS A 58 9.51 8.20 7.96
N ARG A 59 10.59 7.47 7.68
CA ARG A 59 10.93 6.99 6.34
C ARG A 59 9.98 5.87 5.87
N ILE A 60 9.65 4.93 6.75
CA ILE A 60 8.65 3.87 6.54
C ILE A 60 7.29 4.48 6.22
N LEU A 61 6.79 5.37 7.09
CA LEU A 61 5.51 6.06 6.89
C LEU A 61 5.52 6.90 5.61
N GLY A 62 6.64 7.57 5.31
CA GLY A 62 6.81 8.28 4.05
C GLY A 62 6.77 7.40 2.80
N GLY A 63 7.17 6.12 2.91
CA GLY A 63 7.06 5.13 1.84
C GLY A 63 5.64 4.60 1.65
N ILE A 64 4.86 4.51 2.73
CA ILE A 64 3.43 4.13 2.70
C ILE A 64 2.57 5.26 2.13
N GLY A 65 2.97 6.51 2.38
CA GLY A 65 2.32 7.71 1.85
C GLY A 65 1.56 8.48 2.92
N ARG A 66 0.73 9.43 2.48
CA ARG A 66 -0.08 10.26 3.37
C ARG A 66 -1.35 9.51 3.81
N PRO A 67 -1.85 9.74 5.04
CA PRO A 67 -3.03 9.04 5.52
C PRO A 67 -4.26 9.35 4.65
N GLU A 68 -4.36 10.57 4.08
CA GLU A 68 -5.43 10.94 3.15
C GLU A 68 -5.34 10.18 1.82
N GLU A 69 -4.13 9.97 1.29
CA GLU A 69 -3.90 9.24 0.04
C GLU A 69 -4.23 7.75 0.20
N VAL A 70 -3.87 7.15 1.33
CA VAL A 70 -4.20 5.75 1.63
C VAL A 70 -5.71 5.53 1.76
N VAL A 71 -6.42 6.47 2.39
CA VAL A 71 -7.88 6.41 2.49
C VAL A 71 -8.55 6.68 1.15
N ALA A 72 -8.05 7.65 0.36
CA ALA A 72 -8.59 7.91 -0.97
C ALA A 72 -8.41 6.72 -1.92
N ALA A 73 -7.28 6.01 -1.83
CA ALA A 73 -7.04 4.78 -2.58
C ALA A 73 -8.01 3.65 -2.17
N ALA A 74 -8.41 3.59 -0.89
CA ALA A 74 -9.36 2.61 -0.40
C ALA A 74 -10.82 2.98 -0.74
N GLY A 75 -11.22 4.24 -0.54
CA GLY A 75 -12.60 4.70 -0.77
C GLY A 75 -12.98 4.91 -2.25
N GLY A 76 -12.00 4.88 -3.16
CA GLY A 76 -12.21 5.01 -4.61
C GLY A 76 -12.13 3.70 -5.40
N ALA A 77 -11.79 2.57 -4.75
CA ALA A 77 -11.63 1.29 -5.41
C ALA A 77 -12.79 0.35 -5.04
N PRO A 78 -13.69 -0.02 -5.98
CA PRO A 78 -14.55 -1.18 -5.78
C PRO A 78 -13.66 -2.44 -5.65
N GLU A 79 -14.09 -3.35 -4.77
CA GLU A 79 -13.44 -4.60 -4.33
C GLU A 79 -12.74 -5.44 -5.43
N ASP A 80 -11.59 -5.03 -5.97
CA ASP A 80 -10.58 -5.90 -6.59
C ASP A 80 -9.30 -5.09 -6.89
N ALA A 81 -8.50 -4.81 -5.87
CA ALA A 81 -7.13 -4.30 -6.07
C ALA A 81 -6.17 -5.14 -5.24
N PRO A 82 -5.52 -6.16 -5.83
CA PRO A 82 -4.39 -6.82 -5.19
C PRO A 82 -3.25 -5.82 -5.14
N TRP A 83 -3.07 -5.16 -3.99
CA TRP A 83 -1.85 -4.41 -3.71
C TRP A 83 -0.72 -5.45 -3.68
N GLN A 84 0.00 -5.57 -4.79
CA GLN A 84 1.04 -6.58 -4.93
C GLN A 84 2.05 -6.40 -3.80
N ALA A 85 2.15 -7.44 -2.98
CA ALA A 85 3.21 -7.60 -2.00
C ALA A 85 4.54 -7.59 -2.76
N ALA A 86 5.22 -6.44 -2.78
CA ALA A 86 6.57 -6.33 -3.28
C ALA A 86 7.50 -7.08 -2.31
N THR A 87 7.66 -8.38 -2.55
CA THR A 87 8.76 -9.17 -2.00
C THR A 87 9.97 -9.03 -2.94
N ALA A 88 10.91 -8.16 -2.59
CA ALA A 88 12.30 -8.19 -3.07
C ALA A 88 13.17 -7.18 -2.28
N PRO A 89 14.30 -7.60 -1.67
CA PRO A 89 15.39 -6.71 -1.27
C PRO A 89 16.55 -6.77 -2.30
N PRO A 90 17.60 -5.92 -2.20
CA PRO A 90 17.62 -4.46 -2.05
C PRO A 90 18.48 -3.81 -3.16
N GLU A 91 18.08 -2.66 -3.73
CA GLU A 91 19.04 -1.82 -4.48
C GLU A 91 18.88 -0.34 -4.16
N ASP A 92 20.04 0.23 -3.84
CA ASP A 92 20.41 1.62 -3.64
C ASP A 92 19.61 2.59 -4.52
N GLN A 93 18.81 3.49 -3.91
CA GLN A 93 18.36 4.69 -4.62
C GLN A 93 18.49 5.95 -3.75
N PRO A 94 19.21 6.98 -4.25
CA PRO A 94 19.39 8.23 -3.55
C PRO A 94 18.10 9.05 -3.57
N GLN A 95 17.98 9.95 -2.58
CA GLN A 95 16.86 10.86 -2.42
C GLN A 95 16.52 11.64 -3.70
N GLY A 96 15.21 11.81 -3.93
CA GLY A 96 14.72 13.05 -4.52
C GLY A 96 13.77 12.90 -5.71
N ARG A 97 12.63 13.58 -5.56
CA ARG A 97 11.73 14.07 -6.60
C ARG A 97 10.63 13.11 -7.07
N ALA A 98 9.41 13.54 -6.75
CA ALA A 98 8.12 13.26 -7.37
C ALA A 98 8.17 12.62 -8.77
N ARG A 99 7.39 11.55 -8.92
CA ARG A 99 6.86 11.06 -10.22
C ARG A 99 5.84 9.93 -10.02
N PHE A 100 4.71 10.25 -9.38
CA PHE A 100 3.48 9.49 -9.63
C PHE A 100 2.71 10.18 -10.75
N GLY A 101 3.04 9.77 -11.97
CA GLY A 101 2.48 10.31 -13.19
C GLY A 101 2.83 9.42 -14.37
N ARG A 102 2.22 8.23 -14.46
CA ARG A 102 2.05 7.54 -15.75
C ARG A 102 0.96 6.46 -15.66
N PHE A 103 -0.31 6.88 -15.73
CA PHE A 103 -1.36 6.03 -16.31
C PHE A 103 -1.94 6.75 -17.53
N GLY A 104 -1.13 6.75 -18.59
CA GLY A 104 -1.55 7.13 -19.93
C GLY A 104 -1.81 5.87 -20.76
N ARG A 105 -3.09 5.53 -20.89
CA ARG A 105 -3.77 4.99 -22.09
C ARG A 105 -3.00 4.03 -23.00
N ALA A 106 -3.51 2.80 -23.11
CA ALA A 106 -3.59 2.11 -24.40
C ALA A 106 -4.87 1.25 -24.46
N LEU A 107 -5.92 1.83 -25.04
CA LEU A 107 -7.02 1.08 -25.66
C LEU A 107 -6.51 0.61 -27.02
N THR A 108 -6.47 -0.70 -27.28
CA THR A 108 -6.69 -1.22 -28.64
C THR A 108 -7.38 -2.56 -28.59
N SER A 109 -8.41 -2.69 -29.42
CA SER A 109 -9.35 -3.78 -29.51
C SER A 109 -8.84 -5.03 -30.25
N ARG A 110 -9.54 -6.14 -30.00
CA ARG A 110 -10.24 -7.00 -31.00
C ARG A 110 -9.49 -8.09 -31.79
N ALA A 111 -10.20 -9.25 -31.81
CA ALA A 111 -10.24 -10.35 -32.79
C ALA A 111 -9.05 -11.32 -32.79
N ALA A 112 -9.15 -12.59 -33.15
CA ALA A 112 -10.20 -13.60 -33.37
C ALA A 112 -9.43 -14.90 -33.73
N ALA A 113 -10.12 -16.05 -33.76
CA ALA A 113 -9.64 -17.38 -34.18
C ALA A 113 -8.69 -18.07 -33.18
N GLY A 114 -8.91 -19.31 -32.74
CA GLY A 114 -9.58 -20.43 -33.39
C GLY A 114 -8.51 -21.46 -33.71
N ASP A 115 -8.36 -22.50 -32.88
CA ASP A 115 -8.02 -23.84 -33.35
C ASP A 115 -8.21 -24.85 -32.21
N ARG A 116 -9.04 -25.85 -32.49
CA ARG A 116 -9.13 -27.12 -31.75
C ARG A 116 -8.49 -28.15 -32.68
N PRO A 117 -7.58 -28.99 -32.18
CA PRO A 117 -7.63 -30.38 -32.63
C PRO A 117 -7.65 -31.37 -31.46
N GLU A 118 -8.46 -32.38 -31.69
CA GLU A 118 -8.61 -33.65 -30.96
C GLU A 118 -7.31 -34.47 -31.02
N PRO A 119 -7.07 -35.36 -30.04
CA PRO A 119 -6.30 -36.58 -30.37
C PRO A 119 -6.99 -37.87 -29.89
N ALA A 120 -7.28 -38.75 -30.85
CA ALA A 120 -7.29 -40.22 -30.71
C ALA A 120 -5.84 -40.75 -30.95
N PRO A 121 -5.46 -42.03 -30.72
CA PRO A 121 -6.20 -43.27 -30.94
C PRO A 121 -6.71 -44.01 -29.68
#